data_AF-A0A5K0WM38-F1
#
_entry.id   AF-A0A5K0WM38-F1
#
_cell.length_a   1.000
_cell.length_b   1.000
_cell.length_c   1.000
_cell.angle_alpha   90.00
_cell.angle_beta   90.00
_cell.angle_gamma   90.00
#
_symmetry.space_group_name_H-M   'P 1'
#
loop_
_entity.id
_entity.type
_entity.pdbx_description
1 polymer ?
#
loop_
_entity_poly.entity_id
_entity_poly.type
_entity_poly.pdbx_seq_one_letter_code
_entity_poly.pdbx_strand_id
1 'polypeptide(L)'
;AIQIISWLAKYKPKSLVKHKLIVPILHIMCPLLAETNHEDEDDDFSADRAAAEVIDTMAMNLPRKHVFPPVFEFASLSFQNANPKLREASVTALGVISEGCFEMMKNRLEPVLEIVLAALKDPEQIVRGAASFALGQFAEYLQPDIVSHYEIVLPCILNSLTDTSDAVQ
;
A
#
# COMPACT_ATOMS: atom_id res chain seq x y z
N ALA A 1 17.53 11.95 -2.72
CA ALA A 1 17.13 11.25 -3.96
C ALA A 1 15.61 11.07 -4.05
N ILE A 2 14.96 10.53 -3.01
CA ILE A 2 13.50 10.34 -2.94
C ILE A 2 12.69 11.61 -3.28
N GLN A 3 13.04 12.76 -2.69
CA GLN A 3 12.34 14.04 -3.00
C GLN A 3 12.39 14.44 -4.49
N ILE A 4 13.48 14.10 -5.20
CA ILE A 4 13.60 14.37 -6.64
C ILE A 4 12.63 13.47 -7.43
N ILE A 5 12.46 12.22 -6.99
CA ILE A 5 11.52 11.28 -7.61
C ILE A 5 10.09 11.77 -7.43
N SER A 6 9.70 12.16 -6.21
CA SER A 6 8.37 12.75 -5.93
C SER A 6 8.13 14.00 -6.78
N TRP A 7 9.12 14.91 -6.85
CA TRP A 7 9.04 16.10 -7.70
C TRP A 7 8.87 15.75 -9.19
N LEU A 8 9.62 14.77 -9.71
CA LEU A 8 9.49 14.32 -11.09
C LEU A 8 8.13 13.68 -11.38
N ALA A 9 7.59 12.90 -10.44
CA ALA A 9 6.27 12.31 -10.56
C ALA A 9 5.18 13.39 -10.65
N LYS A 10 5.27 14.40 -9.78
CA LYS A 10 4.31 15.51 -9.71
C LYS A 10 4.40 16.48 -10.88
N TYR A 11 5.60 16.91 -11.26
CA TYR A 11 5.79 18.02 -12.20
C TYR A 11 6.29 17.60 -13.59
N LYS A 12 6.79 16.38 -13.75
CA LYS A 12 7.31 15.84 -15.02
C LYS A 12 6.81 14.42 -15.35
N PRO A 13 5.51 14.08 -15.17
CA PRO A 13 5.00 12.73 -15.37
C PRO A 13 5.23 12.21 -16.81
N LYS A 14 5.11 13.09 -17.82
CA LYS A 14 5.41 12.76 -19.23
C LYS A 14 6.85 12.30 -19.45
N SER A 15 7.80 12.85 -18.67
CA SER A 15 9.21 12.46 -18.76
C SER A 15 9.41 11.04 -18.22
N LEU A 16 8.82 10.72 -17.06
CA LEU A 16 8.90 9.39 -16.47
C LEU A 16 8.27 8.33 -17.39
N VAL A 17 7.15 8.64 -18.04
CA VAL A 17 6.53 7.77 -19.05
C VAL A 17 7.44 7.60 -20.27
N LYS A 18 7.94 8.71 -20.84
CA LYS A 18 8.80 8.70 -22.03
C LYS A 18 10.07 7.87 -21.82
N HIS A 19 10.67 7.99 -20.64
CA HIS A 19 11.91 7.30 -20.28
C HIS A 19 11.69 5.94 -19.60
N LYS A 20 10.45 5.46 -19.50
CA LYS A 20 10.07 4.17 -18.89
C LYS A 20 10.61 3.99 -17.46
N LEU A 21 10.61 5.07 -16.69
CA LEU A 21 11.19 5.10 -15.35
C LEU A 21 10.19 4.69 -14.25
N ILE A 22 8.89 4.63 -14.55
CA ILE A 22 7.84 4.33 -13.56
C ILE A 22 8.08 2.99 -12.87
N VAL A 23 8.22 1.90 -13.65
CA VAL A 23 8.39 0.55 -13.11
C VAL A 23 9.72 0.39 -12.36
N PRO A 24 10.89 0.81 -12.90
CA PRO A 24 12.15 0.77 -12.14
C PRO A 24 12.11 1.52 -10.81
N ILE A 25 11.43 2.67 -10.77
CA ILE A 25 11.27 3.42 -9.52
C ILE A 25 10.43 2.61 -8.52
N LEU A 26 9.29 2.06 -8.94
CA LEU A 26 8.42 1.28 -8.05
C LEU A 26 9.09 0.00 -7.53
N HIS A 27 9.94 -0.66 -8.33
CA HIS A 27 10.73 -1.82 -7.88
C HIS A 27 11.74 -1.48 -6.77
N ILE A 28 12.13 -0.21 -6.64
CA ILE A 28 13.00 0.26 -5.55
C ILE A 28 12.14 0.78 -4.39
N MET A 29 11.10 1.57 -4.67
CA MET A 29 10.28 2.18 -3.63
C MET A 29 9.46 1.16 -2.84
N CYS A 30 8.90 0.13 -3.49
CA CYS A 30 8.04 -0.82 -2.77
C CYS A 30 8.81 -1.63 -1.71
N PRO A 31 9.99 -2.22 -1.99
CA PRO A 31 10.78 -2.87 -0.95
C PRO A 31 11.27 -1.93 0.17
N LEU A 32 11.50 -0.65 -0.13
CA LEU A 32 11.92 0.33 0.89
C LEU A 32 10.87 0.57 1.98
N LEU A 33 9.60 0.25 1.72
CA LEU A 33 8.56 0.25 2.76
C LEU A 33 8.89 -0.72 3.91
N ALA A 34 9.64 -1.80 3.64
CA ALA A 34 10.00 -2.81 4.64
C ALA A 34 11.24 -2.43 5.47
N GLU A 35 11.89 -1.30 5.17
CA GLU A 35 13.06 -0.80 5.91
C GLU A 35 12.65 0.05 7.13
N THR A 36 11.45 -0.19 7.68
CA THR A 36 10.92 0.44 8.88
C THR A 36 11.87 0.25 10.08
N ASN A 37 12.33 1.36 10.65
CA ASN A 37 13.06 1.39 11.92
C ASN A 37 12.08 1.75 13.05
N HIS A 38 11.47 0.74 13.66
CA HIS A 38 10.57 0.92 14.82
C HIS A 38 11.26 1.42 16.10
N GLU A 39 12.58 1.65 16.07
CA GLU A 39 13.33 2.14 17.22
C GLU A 39 13.29 3.68 17.34
N ASP A 40 12.92 4.40 16.27
CA ASP A 40 12.91 5.87 16.22
C ASP A 40 11.57 6.39 15.67
N GLU A 41 10.50 6.36 16.49
CA GLU A 41 9.17 6.88 16.13
C GLU A 41 9.18 8.40 15.76
N ASP A 42 10.23 9.12 16.16
CA ASP A 42 10.44 10.56 15.97
C ASP A 42 11.23 10.93 14.68
N ASP A 43 11.64 9.97 13.84
CA ASP A 43 12.27 10.31 12.56
C ASP A 43 11.23 10.58 11.47
N ASP A 44 10.82 11.85 11.36
CA ASP A 44 10.00 12.38 10.27
C ASP A 44 10.59 12.15 8.85
N PHE A 45 11.83 11.63 8.76
CA PHE A 45 12.52 11.33 7.51
C PHE A 45 12.85 9.84 7.29
N SER A 46 12.16 8.93 7.99
CA SER A 46 12.36 7.49 7.81
C SER A 46 12.14 7.06 6.34
N ALA A 47 12.94 6.09 5.88
CA ALA A 47 12.99 5.69 4.48
C ALA A 47 11.67 5.10 3.96
N ASP A 48 10.92 4.42 4.83
CA ASP A 48 9.60 3.85 4.59
C ASP A 48 8.53 4.94 4.36
N ARG A 49 8.47 5.96 5.23
CA ARG A 49 7.54 7.11 5.07
C ARG A 49 7.82 7.85 3.76
N ALA A 50 9.10 8.09 3.48
CA ALA A 50 9.54 8.73 2.25
C ALA A 50 9.19 7.89 1.00
N ALA A 51 9.30 6.57 1.09
CA ALA A 51 8.91 5.66 0.01
C ALA A 51 7.39 5.65 -0.20
N ALA A 52 6.60 5.62 0.87
CA ALA A 52 5.13 5.69 0.81
C ALA A 52 4.66 6.99 0.14
N GLU A 53 5.23 8.14 0.50
CA GLU A 53 4.91 9.44 -0.12
C GLU A 53 5.21 9.44 -1.63
N VAL A 54 6.33 8.84 -2.05
CA VAL A 54 6.65 8.72 -3.47
C VAL A 54 5.66 7.82 -4.18
N ILE A 55 5.32 6.66 -3.61
CA ILE A 55 4.37 5.71 -4.20
C ILE A 55 3.00 6.36 -4.35
N ASP A 56 2.52 7.08 -3.33
CA ASP A 56 1.29 7.87 -3.39
C ASP A 56 1.34 8.91 -4.50
N THR A 57 2.38 9.75 -4.51
CA THR A 57 2.55 10.78 -5.53
C THR A 57 2.58 10.18 -6.94
N MET A 58 3.20 9.02 -7.10
CA MET A 58 3.21 8.28 -8.36
C MET A 58 1.82 7.78 -8.74
N ALA A 59 1.07 7.19 -7.80
CA ALA A 59 -0.30 6.74 -8.03
C ALA A 59 -1.22 7.90 -8.43
N MET A 60 -1.07 9.07 -7.81
CA MET A 60 -1.89 10.25 -8.06
C MET A 60 -1.58 10.94 -9.40
N ASN A 61 -0.33 10.93 -9.85
CA ASN A 61 0.11 11.76 -10.98
C ASN A 61 0.50 10.97 -12.24
N LEU A 62 0.65 9.64 -12.16
CA LEU A 62 1.10 8.80 -13.28
C LEU A 62 0.00 7.91 -13.84
N PRO A 63 0.14 7.40 -15.08
CA PRO A 63 -0.85 6.49 -15.63
C PRO A 63 -0.92 5.20 -14.81
N ARG A 64 -2.09 4.95 -14.19
CA ARG A 64 -2.39 3.80 -13.32
C ARG A 64 -1.96 2.46 -13.90
N LYS A 65 -2.11 2.28 -15.22
CA LYS A 65 -1.67 1.08 -15.98
C LYS A 65 -0.18 0.75 -15.85
N HIS A 66 0.64 1.70 -15.42
CA HIS A 66 2.07 1.53 -15.15
C HIS A 66 2.41 1.51 -13.67
N VAL A 67 1.48 1.88 -12.78
CA VAL A 67 1.67 1.93 -11.33
C VAL A 67 1.06 0.71 -10.64
N PHE A 68 -0.20 0.40 -10.91
CA PHE A 68 -0.90 -0.69 -10.24
C PHE A 68 -0.25 -2.06 -10.46
N PRO A 69 0.10 -2.50 -11.69
CA PRO A 69 0.67 -3.83 -11.89
C PRO A 69 1.94 -4.14 -11.09
N PRO A 70 3.00 -3.30 -11.09
CA PRO A 70 4.20 -3.60 -10.30
C PRO A 70 3.96 -3.54 -8.78
N VAL A 71 3.07 -2.66 -8.31
CA VAL A 71 2.72 -2.60 -6.88
C VAL A 71 1.94 -3.85 -6.47
N PHE A 72 0.98 -4.28 -7.29
CA PHE A 72 0.21 -5.50 -7.02
C PHE A 72 1.06 -6.77 -7.10
N GLU A 73 2.02 -6.83 -8.03
CA GLU A 73 3.01 -7.91 -8.11
C GLU A 73 3.88 -7.97 -6.85
N PHE A 74 4.42 -6.82 -6.43
CA PHE A 74 5.15 -6.71 -5.16
C PHE A 74 4.29 -7.17 -3.98
N ALA A 75 3.04 -6.71 -3.89
CA ALA A 75 2.15 -7.07 -2.80
C ALA A 75 1.89 -8.58 -2.75
N SER A 76 1.59 -9.19 -3.90
CA SER A 76 1.30 -10.62 -4.04
C SER A 76 2.50 -11.50 -3.63
N LEU A 77 3.72 -11.09 -3.98
CA LEU A 77 4.94 -11.83 -3.66
C LEU A 77 5.38 -11.61 -2.20
N SER A 78 5.39 -10.36 -1.76
CA SER A 78 5.89 -9.98 -0.43
C SER A 78 4.97 -10.45 0.69
N PHE A 79 3.66 -10.55 0.46
CA PHE A 79 2.73 -11.09 1.46
C PHE A 79 2.99 -12.56 1.81
N GLN A 80 3.59 -13.33 0.90
CA GLN A 80 3.96 -14.73 1.15
C GLN A 80 5.32 -14.88 1.86
N ASN A 81 5.99 -13.77 2.19
CA ASN A 81 7.33 -13.79 2.77
C ASN A 81 7.31 -14.12 4.27
N ALA A 82 8.32 -14.86 4.73
CA ALA A 82 8.50 -15.15 6.15
C ALA A 82 8.80 -13.89 6.98
N ASN A 83 9.45 -12.88 6.38
CA ASN A 83 9.73 -11.60 7.03
C ASN A 83 8.43 -10.76 7.17
N PRO A 84 7.99 -10.46 8.40
CA PRO A 84 6.78 -9.69 8.60
C PRO A 84 6.86 -8.25 8.12
N LYS A 85 8.05 -7.64 8.05
CA LYS A 85 8.20 -6.29 7.47
C LYS A 85 7.86 -6.26 5.98
N LEU A 86 8.17 -7.33 5.24
CA LEU A 86 7.78 -7.45 3.84
C LEU A 86 6.27 -7.70 3.69
N ARG A 87 5.66 -8.45 4.61
CA ARG A 87 4.20 -8.63 4.62
C ARG A 87 3.47 -7.33 4.96
N GLU A 88 3.95 -6.59 5.95
CA GLU A 88 3.45 -5.26 6.30
C GLU A 88 3.55 -4.31 5.10
N ALA A 89 4.76 -4.15 4.53
CA ALA A 89 5.00 -3.33 3.34
C ALA A 89 4.09 -3.70 2.16
N SER A 90 3.82 -4.99 1.97
CA SER A 90 2.94 -5.48 0.90
C SER A 90 1.53 -4.88 0.98
N VAL A 91 1.00 -4.78 2.20
CA VAL A 91 -0.37 -4.33 2.47
C VAL A 91 -0.43 -2.81 2.53
N THR A 92 0.58 -2.18 3.13
CA THR A 92 0.76 -0.72 3.11
C THR A 92 0.80 -0.19 1.69
N ALA A 93 1.56 -0.84 0.79
CA ALA A 93 1.63 -0.44 -0.62
C ALA A 93 0.24 -0.46 -1.30
N LEU A 94 -0.60 -1.45 -1.01
CA LEU A 94 -1.96 -1.53 -1.55
C LEU A 94 -2.87 -0.41 -1.02
N GLY A 95 -2.78 -0.11 0.28
CA GLY A 95 -3.51 1.00 0.89
C GLY A 95 -3.13 2.35 0.28
N VAL A 96 -1.82 2.62 0.19
CA VAL A 96 -1.25 3.87 -0.34
C VAL A 96 -1.70 4.15 -1.78
N ILE A 97 -1.76 3.15 -2.67
CA ILE A 97 -2.14 3.41 -4.06
C ILE A 97 -3.64 3.51 -4.30
N SER A 98 -4.48 3.28 -3.28
CA SER A 98 -5.92 3.08 -3.46
C SER A 98 -6.63 4.28 -4.10
N GLU A 99 -6.36 5.50 -3.64
CA GLU A 99 -6.89 6.74 -4.22
C GLU A 99 -6.45 6.90 -5.67
N GLY A 100 -5.14 6.85 -5.91
CA GLY A 100 -4.57 7.08 -7.23
C GLY A 100 -4.92 5.99 -8.25
N CYS A 101 -5.12 4.74 -7.81
CA CYS A 101 -5.31 3.56 -8.68
C CYS A 101 -6.72 2.95 -8.62
N PHE A 102 -7.72 3.63 -8.05
CA PHE A 102 -9.06 3.08 -7.81
C PHE A 102 -9.69 2.37 -9.03
N GLU A 103 -9.61 2.96 -10.23
CA GLU A 103 -10.20 2.40 -11.46
C GLU A 103 -9.64 1.01 -11.81
N MET A 104 -8.35 0.79 -11.53
CA MET A 104 -7.72 -0.50 -11.79
C MET A 104 -7.98 -1.48 -10.66
N MET A 105 -7.93 -1.00 -9.42
CA MET A 105 -8.21 -1.81 -8.24
C MET A 105 -9.64 -2.36 -8.26
N LYS A 106 -10.62 -1.58 -8.71
CA LYS A 106 -12.01 -2.04 -8.93
C LYS A 106 -12.08 -3.34 -9.74
N ASN A 107 -11.31 -3.44 -10.82
CA ASN A 107 -11.31 -4.62 -11.70
C ASN A 107 -10.53 -5.82 -11.13
N ARG A 108 -9.89 -5.64 -9.96
CA ARG A 108 -9.04 -6.62 -9.27
C ARG A 108 -9.33 -6.64 -7.77
N LEU A 109 -10.52 -6.20 -7.37
CA LEU A 109 -10.82 -5.91 -5.97
C LEU A 109 -10.80 -7.19 -5.12
N GLU A 110 -11.32 -8.30 -5.64
CA GLU A 110 -11.31 -9.60 -4.97
C GLU A 110 -9.88 -10.06 -4.60
N PRO A 111 -8.93 -10.22 -5.54
CA PRO A 111 -7.54 -10.56 -5.20
C PRO A 111 -6.85 -9.57 -4.25
N VAL A 112 -7.17 -8.28 -4.37
CA VAL A 112 -6.61 -7.26 -3.46
C VAL A 112 -7.16 -7.47 -2.05
N LEU A 113 -8.48 -7.68 -1.90
CA LEU A 113 -9.12 -7.94 -0.61
C LEU A 113 -8.64 -9.25 0.01
N GLU A 114 -8.37 -10.29 -0.77
CA GLU A 114 -7.79 -11.55 -0.25
C GLU A 114 -6.49 -11.31 0.51
N ILE A 115 -5.59 -10.47 -0.03
CA ILE A 115 -4.32 -10.12 0.63
C ILE A 115 -4.60 -9.33 1.92
N VAL A 116 -5.39 -8.27 1.85
CA VAL A 116 -5.64 -7.39 3.00
C VAL A 116 -6.39 -8.11 4.13
N LEU A 117 -7.39 -8.92 3.80
CA LEU A 117 -8.18 -9.65 4.81
C LEU A 117 -7.40 -10.81 5.43
N ALA A 118 -6.47 -11.43 4.69
CA ALA A 118 -5.53 -12.38 5.27
C ALA A 118 -4.56 -11.70 6.23
N ALA A 119 -4.08 -10.49 5.88
CA ALA A 119 -3.18 -9.71 6.71
C ALA A 119 -3.79 -9.27 8.06
N LEU A 120 -5.11 -9.05 8.13
CA LEU A 120 -5.81 -8.78 9.40
C LEU A 120 -5.76 -9.96 10.39
N LYS A 121 -5.41 -11.15 9.91
CA LYS A 121 -5.28 -12.37 10.73
C LYS A 121 -3.82 -12.76 10.93
N ASP A 122 -2.88 -11.91 10.53
CA ASP A 122 -1.45 -12.18 10.66
C ASP A 122 -1.03 -12.26 12.13
N PRO A 123 -0.11 -13.17 12.51
CA PRO A 123 0.40 -13.23 13.88
C PRO A 123 1.08 -11.93 14.33
N GLU A 124 1.67 -11.17 13.41
CA GLU A 124 2.44 -9.97 13.72
C GLU A 124 1.56 -8.72 13.71
N GLN A 125 1.58 -7.96 14.81
CA GLN A 125 0.76 -6.76 14.98
C GLN A 125 1.01 -5.69 13.91
N ILE A 126 2.26 -5.56 13.43
CA ILE A 126 2.62 -4.58 12.40
C ILE A 126 1.88 -4.87 11.08
N VAL A 127 1.69 -6.14 10.75
CA VAL A 127 1.00 -6.57 9.53
C VAL A 127 -0.51 -6.33 9.67
N ARG A 128 -1.06 -6.61 10.86
CA ARG A 128 -2.48 -6.33 11.16
C ARG A 128 -2.76 -4.82 11.12
N GLY A 129 -1.86 -3.99 11.64
CA GLY A 129 -1.94 -2.53 11.59
C GLY A 129 -1.98 -1.99 10.16
N ALA A 130 -1.04 -2.42 9.32
CA ALA A 130 -1.03 -2.07 7.89
C ALA A 130 -2.31 -2.51 7.16
N ALA A 131 -2.88 -3.65 7.53
CA ALA A 131 -4.14 -4.12 6.97
C ALA A 131 -5.35 -3.28 7.39
N SER A 132 -5.40 -2.85 8.65
CA SER A 132 -6.41 -1.89 9.13
C SER A 132 -6.30 -0.55 8.41
N PHE A 133 -5.07 -0.03 8.23
CA PHE A 133 -4.81 1.15 7.42
C PHE A 133 -5.33 0.98 5.99
N ALA A 134 -4.95 -0.10 5.30
CA ALA A 134 -5.36 -0.36 3.93
C ALA A 134 -6.89 -0.50 3.79
N LEU A 135 -7.56 -1.15 4.74
CA LEU A 135 -9.02 -1.21 4.76
C LEU A 135 -9.66 0.17 4.93
N GLY A 136 -9.10 1.03 5.78
CA GLY A 136 -9.58 2.42 5.92
C GLY A 136 -9.47 3.20 4.62
N GLN A 137 -8.33 3.07 3.94
CA GLN A 137 -8.12 3.64 2.61
C GLN A 137 -9.12 3.09 1.58
N PHE A 138 -9.38 1.78 1.59
CA PHE A 138 -10.35 1.20 0.66
C PHE A 138 -11.79 1.63 0.94
N ALA A 139 -12.14 1.80 2.22
CA ALA A 139 -13.45 2.29 2.64
C ALA A 139 -13.71 3.72 2.15
N GLU A 140 -12.67 4.54 2.05
CA GLU A 140 -12.76 5.91 1.51
C GLU A 140 -12.77 5.91 -0.03
N TYR A 141 -11.81 5.22 -0.65
CA TYR A 141 -11.49 5.43 -2.08
C TYR A 141 -12.04 4.38 -3.04
N LEU A 142 -12.44 3.19 -2.57
CA LEU A 142 -12.95 2.10 -3.42
C LEU A 142 -14.49 1.98 -3.38
N GLN A 143 -15.17 3.05 -2.98
CA GLN A 143 -16.63 3.15 -3.00
C GLN A 143 -17.16 3.31 -4.45
N PRO A 144 -18.33 2.72 -4.78
CA PRO A 144 -19.18 1.85 -3.96
C PRO A 144 -18.77 0.38 -4.02
N ASP A 145 -17.76 0.02 -4.80
CA ASP A 145 -17.41 -1.37 -5.13
C ASP A 145 -17.08 -2.19 -3.87
N ILE A 146 -16.38 -1.60 -2.89
CA ILE A 146 -16.07 -2.28 -1.63
C ILE A 146 -17.31 -2.67 -0.82
N VAL A 147 -18.42 -1.94 -0.95
CA VAL A 147 -19.67 -2.26 -0.23
C VAL A 147 -20.25 -3.58 -0.68
N SER A 148 -20.01 -3.99 -1.93
CA SER A 148 -20.45 -5.32 -2.41
C SER A 148 -19.77 -6.48 -1.68
N HIS A 149 -18.69 -6.22 -0.94
CA HIS A 149 -17.95 -7.20 -0.13
C HIS A 149 -18.21 -7.07 1.38
N TYR A 150 -19.26 -6.33 1.79
CA TYR A 150 -19.53 -6.03 3.21
C TYR A 150 -19.61 -7.26 4.12
N GLU A 151 -20.16 -8.39 3.63
CA GLU A 151 -20.32 -9.62 4.41
C GLU A 151 -18.98 -10.19 4.90
N ILE A 152 -17.91 -9.95 4.15
CA ILE A 152 -16.56 -10.41 4.48
C ILE A 152 -15.78 -9.30 5.19
N VAL A 153 -15.94 -8.04 4.76
CA VAL A 153 -15.18 -6.90 5.28
C VAL A 153 -15.65 -6.49 6.68
N LEU A 154 -16.96 -6.42 6.95
CA LEU A 154 -17.49 -5.96 8.25
C LEU A 154 -17.05 -6.82 9.44
N PRO A 155 -17.14 -8.17 9.40
CA PRO A 155 -16.65 -8.99 10.51
C PRO A 155 -15.16 -8.80 10.77
N CYS A 156 -14.36 -8.62 9.72
CA CYS A 156 -12.93 -8.36 9.83
C CYS A 156 -12.64 -7.00 10.51
N ILE A 157 -13.35 -5.95 10.14
CA ILE A 157 -13.24 -4.63 10.81
C ILE A 157 -13.62 -4.75 12.29
N LEU A 158 -14.75 -5.38 12.59
CA LEU A 158 -15.22 -5.54 13.97
C LEU A 158 -14.23 -6.30 14.85
N ASN A 159 -13.62 -7.36 14.32
CA ASN A 159 -12.58 -8.10 15.03
C ASN A 159 -11.32 -7.25 15.24
N SER A 160 -10.96 -6.42 14.27
CA SER A 160 -9.79 -5.54 14.38
C SER A 160 -9.98 -4.47 15.47
N LEU A 161 -11.20 -3.98 15.66
CA LEU A 161 -11.55 -3.06 16.77
C LEU A 161 -11.42 -3.70 18.16
N THR A 162 -11.40 -5.03 18.25
CA THR A 162 -11.16 -5.75 19.51
C THR A 162 -9.69 -6.08 19.73
N ASP A 163 -8.81 -5.82 18.76
CA ASP A 163 -7.38 -5.95 18.92
C ASP A 163 -6.86 -4.79 19.79
N THR A 164 -6.18 -5.12 20.89
CA THR A 164 -5.62 -4.16 21.84
C THR A 164 -4.16 -3.83 21.56
N SER A 165 -3.63 -4.24 20.41
CA SER A 165 -2.25 -3.94 20.00
C SER A 165 -2.15 -2.50 19.52
N ASP A 166 -1.13 -1.76 19.97
CA ASP A 166 -0.93 -0.33 19.65
C ASP A 166 -0.84 -0.06 18.13
N ALA A 167 -0.36 -1.04 17.35
CA ALA A 167 -0.27 -0.92 15.88
C ALA A 167 -1.63 -0.99 15.16
N VAL A 168 -2.69 -1.44 15.82
CA VAL A 168 -4.03 -1.67 15.23
C VAL A 168 -5.06 -0.64 15.68
N GLN A 169 -4.86 -0.02 16.85
CA GLN A 169 -5.76 0.98 17.44
C GLN A 169 -5.55 2.40 16.91
#